data_AF-A0A428P864-F1
#
_entry.id   AF-A0A428P864-F1
#
_cell.length_a   1.000
_cell.length_b   1.000
_cell.length_c   1.000
_cell.angle_alpha   90.00
_cell.angle_beta   90.00
_cell.angle_gamma   90.00
#
_symmetry.space_group_name_H-M   'P 1'
#
loop_
_entity.id
_entity.type
_entity.pdbx_description
1 polymer ?
#
loop_
_entity_poly.entity_id
_entity_poly.type
_entity_poly.pdbx_seq_one_letter_code
_entity_poly.pdbx_strand_id
1 'polypeptide(L)'
;MADKYHSRCDSMLDALLSSDQPVVDENLLVTVVVLRKYEEMNLTTTGKDLERHLAKSAALFNSPTRELGGGLGQPAFWQFVRQDVYLSLLKRALPRTDISIQPPLTIEAGAPDCVWANRIVWITVCILAYCFAEQPQDAVVWHGLDEKITQWGREKPSTFDPIYFREPSPEGGCFFPEIWLSDPWHATGMQYYHISRLLLALYNPNVARASAGLDYPRAHWQMQARSALCYTMRGLVAQGDLVINSIRRCEFEKFWAGAVEPTSYFGEVPESGRETGGE
;
A
#
# COMPACT_ATOMS: atom_id res chain seq x y z
N MET A 1 3.61 2.02 33.05
CA MET A 1 3.45 0.57 33.31
C MET A 1 3.81 -0.26 32.08
N ALA A 2 3.36 0.13 30.89
CA ALA A 2 3.68 -0.57 29.64
C ALA A 2 5.18 -0.61 29.30
N ASP A 3 5.93 0.48 29.50
CA ASP A 3 7.39 0.51 29.25
C ASP A 3 8.17 -0.54 30.04
N LYS A 4 7.75 -0.82 31.28
CA LYS A 4 8.37 -1.82 32.14
C LYS A 4 8.20 -3.23 31.57
N TYR A 5 7.01 -3.55 31.06
CA TYR A 5 6.75 -4.85 30.43
C TYR A 5 7.45 -4.96 29.09
N HIS A 6 7.43 -3.89 28.28
CA HIS A 6 8.15 -3.85 27.01
C HIS A 6 9.66 -4.10 27.20
N SER A 7 10.31 -3.39 28.12
CA SER A 7 11.74 -3.56 28.40
C SER A 7 12.08 -4.98 28.92
N ARG A 8 11.19 -5.57 29.73
CA ARG A 8 11.36 -6.96 30.18
C ARG A 8 11.23 -7.95 29.03
N CYS A 9 10.24 -7.78 28.16
CA CYS A 9 10.06 -8.63 26.98
C CYS A 9 11.23 -8.52 26.01
N ASP A 10 11.76 -7.31 25.78
CA ASP A 10 12.93 -7.10 24.92
C ASP A 10 14.18 -7.82 25.48
N SER A 11 14.40 -7.74 26.80
CA SER A 11 15.48 -8.46 27.47
C SER A 11 15.36 -10.00 27.32
N MET A 12 14.13 -10.52 27.43
CA MET A 12 13.87 -11.95 27.23
C MET A 12 14.05 -12.37 25.76
N LEU A 13 13.61 -11.52 24.83
CA LEU A 13 13.76 -11.73 23.40
C LEU A 13 15.24 -11.78 23.00
N ASP A 14 16.06 -10.84 23.48
CA ASP A 14 17.50 -10.82 23.20
C ASP A 14 18.20 -12.06 23.75
N ALA A 15 17.82 -12.52 24.95
CA ALA A 15 18.35 -13.75 25.53
C ALA A 15 17.98 -14.99 24.70
N LEU A 16 16.74 -15.08 24.20
CA LEU A 16 16.29 -16.18 23.35
C LEU A 16 17.02 -16.20 22.00
N LEU A 17 17.13 -15.04 21.34
CA LEU A 17 17.78 -14.91 20.04
C LEU A 17 19.29 -15.13 20.08
N SER A 18 19.92 -14.93 21.25
CA SER A 18 21.37 -15.16 21.45
C SER A 18 21.73 -16.60 21.81
N SER A 19 20.75 -17.50 21.90
CA SER A 19 21.00 -18.93 22.19
C SER A 19 21.59 -19.66 20.98
N ASP A 20 22.32 -20.75 21.24
CA ASP A 20 23.05 -21.52 20.19
C ASP A 20 22.10 -22.16 19.16
N GLN A 21 20.86 -22.48 19.57
CA GLN A 21 19.78 -22.91 18.69
C GLN A 21 18.46 -22.23 19.09
N PRO A 22 18.19 -21.02 18.59
CA PRO A 22 16.96 -20.31 18.93
C PRO A 22 15.76 -21.06 18.33
N VAL A 23 14.84 -21.49 19.19
CA VAL A 23 13.56 -22.07 18.76
C VAL A 23 12.67 -20.93 18.27
N VAL A 24 12.46 -20.86 16.95
CA VAL A 24 11.55 -19.89 16.33
C VAL A 24 10.16 -20.51 16.25
N ASP A 25 9.38 -20.34 17.31
CA ASP A 25 7.98 -20.74 17.36
C ASP A 25 7.02 -19.59 16.99
N GLU A 26 5.72 -19.89 16.94
CA GLU A 26 4.71 -18.86 16.63
C GLU A 26 4.62 -17.78 17.70
N ASN A 27 4.88 -18.11 18.97
CA ASN A 27 4.81 -17.16 20.08
C ASN A 27 5.90 -16.10 19.95
N LEU A 28 7.12 -16.51 19.59
CA LEU A 28 8.22 -15.60 19.31
C LEU A 28 7.84 -14.59 18.22
N LEU A 29 7.27 -15.07 17.11
CA LEU A 29 6.89 -14.23 15.98
C LEU A 29 5.82 -13.21 16.34
N VAL A 30 4.76 -13.68 17.00
CA VAL A 30 3.71 -12.81 17.53
C VAL A 30 4.31 -11.78 18.49
N THR A 31 5.21 -12.21 19.38
CA THR A 31 5.87 -11.33 20.36
C THR A 31 6.64 -10.22 19.66
N VAL A 32 7.48 -10.52 18.67
CA VAL A 32 8.26 -9.49 17.98
C VAL A 32 7.36 -8.49 17.25
N VAL A 33 6.28 -8.96 16.61
CA VAL A 33 5.31 -8.11 15.89
C VAL A 33 4.53 -7.20 16.86
N VAL A 34 4.15 -7.72 18.03
CA VAL A 34 3.47 -6.93 19.08
C VAL A 34 4.41 -5.88 19.66
N LEU A 35 5.68 -6.24 19.94
CA LEU A 35 6.69 -5.28 20.38
C LEU A 35 6.92 -4.21 19.32
N ARG A 36 6.90 -4.58 18.02
CA ARG A 36 6.95 -3.56 16.96
C ARG A 36 5.75 -2.62 16.99
N LYS A 37 4.54 -3.12 17.27
CA LYS A 37 3.36 -2.25 17.40
C LYS A 37 3.50 -1.29 18.57
N TYR A 38 4.15 -1.71 19.66
CA TYR A 38 4.48 -0.82 20.78
C TYR A 38 5.43 0.32 20.37
N GLU A 39 6.46 0.03 19.57
CA GLU A 39 7.35 1.07 19.01
C GLU A 39 6.56 2.07 18.15
N GLU A 40 5.67 1.57 17.29
CA GLU A 40 4.84 2.39 16.39
C GLU A 40 3.89 3.30 17.17
N MET A 41 3.21 2.79 18.21
CA MET A 41 2.31 3.59 19.05
C MET A 41 3.06 4.66 19.85
N ASN A 42 4.31 4.39 20.23
CA ASN A 42 5.13 5.35 20.96
C ASN A 42 5.81 6.38 20.06
N LEU A 43 5.82 6.20 18.74
CA LEU A 43 6.38 7.17 17.79
C LEU A 43 5.77 8.57 17.98
N THR A 44 4.46 8.66 18.21
CA THR A 44 3.76 9.95 18.41
C THR A 44 4.19 10.66 19.69
N THR A 45 4.65 9.90 20.69
CA THR A 45 5.02 10.41 22.02
C THR A 45 6.51 10.69 22.13
N THR A 46 7.36 9.83 21.55
CA THR A 46 8.82 9.89 21.67
C THR A 46 9.50 10.57 20.48
N GLY A 47 8.79 10.68 19.34
CA GLY A 47 9.33 11.20 18.09
C GLY A 47 10.40 10.33 17.43
N LYS A 48 10.63 9.11 17.93
CA LYS A 48 11.71 8.22 17.46
C LYS A 48 11.19 6.81 17.21
N ASP A 49 11.28 6.34 15.96
CA ASP A 49 11.14 4.92 15.60
C ASP A 49 12.54 4.33 15.43
N LEU A 50 12.93 3.45 16.34
CA LEU A 50 14.23 2.76 16.30
C LEU A 50 14.23 1.54 15.37
N GLU A 51 13.06 1.10 14.92
CA GLU A 51 12.84 -0.02 13.99
C GLU A 51 13.48 -1.34 14.41
N ARG A 52 13.82 -1.50 15.69
CA ARG A 52 14.56 -2.67 16.19
C ARG A 52 13.73 -3.92 16.00
N HIS A 53 12.46 -3.85 16.40
CA HIS A 53 11.57 -4.98 16.27
C HIS A 53 11.15 -5.21 14.82
N LEU A 54 11.19 -4.19 13.94
CA LEU A 54 10.97 -4.41 12.51
C LEU A 54 12.14 -5.20 11.89
N ALA A 55 13.37 -4.81 12.21
CA ALA A 55 14.56 -5.52 11.73
C ALA A 55 14.57 -6.98 12.24
N LYS A 56 14.21 -7.20 13.51
CA LYS A 56 14.03 -8.55 14.08
C LYS A 56 12.93 -9.32 13.35
N SER A 57 11.77 -8.71 13.08
CA SER A 57 10.69 -9.36 12.33
C SER A 57 11.13 -9.77 10.92
N ALA A 58 11.80 -8.87 10.18
CA ALA A 58 12.29 -9.17 8.84
C ALA A 58 13.28 -10.35 8.83
N ALA A 59 14.22 -10.38 9.78
CA ALA A 59 15.16 -11.49 9.91
C ALA A 59 14.47 -12.84 10.18
N LEU A 60 13.39 -12.84 10.97
CA LEU A 60 12.64 -14.06 11.29
C LEU A 60 11.72 -14.51 10.15
N PHE A 61 11.00 -13.59 9.51
CA PHE A 61 10.02 -13.91 8.48
C PHE A 61 10.62 -14.16 7.10
N ASN A 62 11.78 -13.57 6.78
CA ASN A 62 12.47 -13.81 5.51
C ASN A 62 13.35 -15.09 5.53
N SER A 63 13.28 -15.91 6.58
CA SER A 63 14.06 -17.15 6.64
C SER A 63 13.51 -18.18 5.64
N PRO A 64 14.34 -18.72 4.71
CA PRO A 64 13.91 -19.64 3.67
C PRO A 64 13.45 -21.01 4.18
N THR A 65 13.80 -21.36 5.42
CA THR A 65 13.37 -22.60 6.09
C THR A 65 11.94 -22.57 6.61
N ARG A 66 11.23 -21.44 6.45
CA ARG A 66 9.95 -21.21 7.09
C ARG A 66 8.77 -21.51 6.16
N GLU A 67 7.99 -22.51 6.53
CA GLU A 67 6.67 -22.72 5.97
C GLU A 67 5.70 -21.69 6.60
N LEU A 68 5.15 -20.80 5.78
CA LEU A 68 4.06 -19.88 6.18
C LEU A 68 2.71 -20.63 6.26
N GLY A 69 2.70 -21.80 6.90
CA GLY A 69 1.57 -22.72 6.96
C GLY A 69 0.78 -22.63 8.26
N GLY A 70 -0.34 -21.91 8.24
CA GLY A 70 -1.35 -21.91 9.31
C GLY A 70 -0.93 -21.25 10.63
N GLY A 71 -1.80 -21.38 11.64
CA GLY A 71 -1.53 -20.97 13.03
C GLY A 71 -1.41 -19.45 13.26
N LEU A 72 -0.84 -19.07 14.41
CA LEU A 72 -0.63 -17.67 14.79
C LEU A 72 0.48 -17.00 13.98
N GLY A 73 1.35 -17.78 13.35
CA GLY A 73 2.44 -17.26 12.52
C GLY A 73 1.95 -16.52 11.28
N GLN A 74 0.85 -16.95 10.66
CA GLN A 74 0.33 -16.33 9.43
C GLN A 74 -0.27 -14.92 9.68
N PRO A 75 -1.15 -14.70 10.67
CA PRO A 75 -1.58 -13.35 11.03
C PRO A 75 -0.42 -12.43 11.43
N ALA A 76 0.57 -12.95 12.17
CA ALA A 76 1.75 -12.19 12.57
C ALA A 76 2.58 -11.75 11.34
N PHE A 77 2.78 -12.63 10.37
CA PHE A 77 3.44 -12.31 9.10
C PHE A 77 2.73 -11.16 8.38
N TRP A 78 1.41 -11.26 8.16
CA TRP A 78 0.67 -10.21 7.47
C TRP A 78 0.68 -8.88 8.22
N GLN A 79 0.74 -8.92 9.56
CA GLN A 79 0.90 -7.72 10.36
C GLN A 79 2.29 -7.11 10.21
N PHE A 80 3.35 -7.92 10.20
CA PHE A 80 4.71 -7.48 9.88
C PHE A 80 4.76 -6.80 8.49
N VAL A 81 4.19 -7.43 7.47
CA VAL A 81 4.18 -6.89 6.11
C VAL A 81 3.50 -5.51 6.05
N ARG A 82 2.36 -5.34 6.71
CA ARG A 82 1.68 -4.04 6.79
C ARG A 82 2.51 -2.98 7.53
N GLN A 83 3.20 -3.36 8.61
CA GLN A 83 4.12 -2.47 9.34
C GLN A 83 5.34 -2.07 8.50
N ASP A 84 5.82 -2.96 7.65
CA ASP A 84 6.91 -2.70 6.72
C ASP A 84 6.45 -1.75 5.60
N VAL A 85 5.29 -2.00 4.98
CA VAL A 85 4.68 -1.09 4.00
C VAL A 85 4.53 0.32 4.56
N TYR A 86 3.99 0.46 5.77
CA TYR A 86 3.85 1.76 6.43
C TYR A 86 5.19 2.49 6.53
N LEU A 87 6.26 1.82 6.98
CA LEU A 87 7.57 2.45 7.09
C LEU A 87 8.23 2.72 5.76
N SER A 88 8.11 1.83 4.78
CA SER A 88 8.61 2.05 3.43
C SER A 88 8.00 3.31 2.81
N LEU A 89 6.69 3.51 2.99
CA LEU A 89 6.00 4.71 2.53
C LEU A 89 6.45 5.96 3.31
N LEU A 90 6.53 5.88 4.64
CA LEU A 90 6.92 6.99 5.51
C LEU A 90 8.35 7.47 5.23
N LYS A 91 9.29 6.53 5.10
CA LYS A 91 10.72 6.81 4.92
C LYS A 91 11.16 6.86 3.46
N ARG A 92 10.28 6.46 2.54
CA ARG A 92 10.58 6.28 1.11
C ARG A 92 11.79 5.37 0.89
N ALA A 93 11.73 4.19 1.52
CA ALA A 93 12.79 3.20 1.49
C ALA A 93 12.26 1.84 1.03
N LEU A 94 13.15 1.01 0.50
CA LEU A 94 12.84 -0.36 0.12
C LEU A 94 12.14 -1.12 1.28
N PRO A 95 11.13 -1.94 0.97
CA PRO A 95 10.55 -2.85 1.96
C PRO A 95 11.60 -3.84 2.44
N ARG A 96 11.55 -4.16 3.74
CA ARG A 96 12.36 -5.22 4.34
C ARG A 96 11.79 -6.61 4.05
N THR A 97 10.51 -6.69 3.71
CA THR A 97 9.86 -7.93 3.28
C THR A 97 10.53 -8.46 2.03
N ASP A 98 11.02 -9.70 2.09
CA ASP A 98 11.64 -10.36 0.94
C ASP A 98 10.56 -10.82 -0.05
N ILE A 99 10.45 -10.09 -1.17
CA ILE A 99 9.46 -10.38 -2.21
C ILE A 99 9.72 -11.68 -2.99
N SER A 100 10.91 -12.28 -2.85
CA SER A 100 11.21 -13.58 -3.47
C SER A 100 10.49 -14.73 -2.77
N ILE A 101 10.11 -14.54 -1.51
CA ILE A 101 9.40 -15.52 -0.68
C ILE A 101 7.90 -15.25 -0.81
N GLN A 102 7.36 -15.54 -2.01
CA GLN A 102 5.94 -15.31 -2.26
C GLN A 102 5.08 -16.19 -1.32
N PRO A 103 4.19 -15.58 -0.49
CA PRO A 103 3.29 -16.34 0.35
C PRO A 103 2.25 -17.08 -0.52
N PRO A 104 1.70 -18.20 -0.04
CA PRO A 104 0.68 -18.95 -0.76
C PRO A 104 -0.63 -18.13 -0.83
N LEU A 105 -0.77 -17.35 -1.88
CA LEU A 105 -1.92 -16.49 -2.19
C LEU A 105 -2.76 -17.10 -3.32
N THR A 106 -3.23 -18.33 -3.13
CA THR A 106 -4.02 -19.04 -4.14
C THR A 106 -5.38 -18.36 -4.33
N ILE A 107 -5.78 -18.18 -5.58
CA ILE A 107 -7.09 -17.63 -5.96
C ILE A 107 -8.03 -18.82 -6.15
N GLU A 108 -8.49 -19.37 -5.03
CA GLU A 108 -9.53 -20.40 -5.06
C GLU A 108 -10.91 -19.73 -5.07
N ALA A 109 -11.86 -20.32 -5.79
CA ALA A 109 -13.24 -19.86 -5.79
C ALA A 109 -13.78 -19.92 -4.34
N GLY A 110 -14.24 -18.79 -3.82
CA GLY A 110 -14.73 -18.70 -2.44
C GLY A 110 -13.64 -18.43 -1.39
N ALA A 111 -12.44 -18.00 -1.78
CA ALA A 111 -11.42 -17.54 -0.84
C ALA A 111 -11.97 -16.45 0.11
N PRO A 112 -11.69 -16.51 1.43
CA PRO A 112 -12.15 -15.52 2.39
C PRO A 112 -11.67 -14.09 2.08
N ASP A 113 -12.41 -13.07 2.50
CA ASP A 113 -12.07 -11.66 2.25
C ASP A 113 -10.68 -11.26 2.80
N CYS A 114 -10.23 -11.88 3.89
CA CYS A 114 -8.89 -11.65 4.43
C CYS A 114 -7.78 -12.10 3.46
N VAL A 115 -8.01 -13.15 2.66
CA VAL A 115 -7.08 -13.60 1.61
C VAL A 115 -7.01 -12.58 0.48
N TRP A 116 -8.15 -12.03 0.07
CA TRP A 116 -8.21 -10.95 -0.92
C TRP A 116 -7.49 -9.68 -0.45
N ALA A 117 -7.70 -9.29 0.80
CA ALA A 117 -7.00 -8.16 1.42
C ALA A 117 -5.48 -8.40 1.48
N ASN A 118 -5.05 -9.59 1.90
CA ASN A 118 -3.62 -9.94 1.95
C ASN A 118 -2.98 -9.98 0.56
N ARG A 119 -3.72 -10.39 -0.49
CA ARG A 119 -3.24 -10.37 -1.88
C ARG A 119 -2.88 -8.96 -2.33
N ILE A 120 -3.73 -7.97 -2.09
CA ILE A 120 -3.43 -6.58 -2.48
C ILE A 120 -2.34 -5.95 -1.60
N VAL A 121 -2.24 -6.34 -0.33
CA VAL A 121 -1.10 -5.96 0.55
C VAL A 121 0.21 -6.46 -0.07
N TRP A 122 0.28 -7.72 -0.48
CA TRP A 122 1.47 -8.27 -1.13
C TRP A 122 1.81 -7.57 -2.46
N ILE A 123 0.81 -7.33 -3.32
CA ILE A 123 1.01 -6.56 -4.56
C ILE A 123 1.60 -5.18 -4.25
N THR A 124 1.13 -4.53 -3.19
CA THR A 124 1.64 -3.23 -2.74
C THR A 124 3.11 -3.30 -2.34
N VAL A 125 3.54 -4.35 -1.64
CA VAL A 125 4.97 -4.56 -1.30
C VAL A 125 5.82 -4.68 -2.56
N CYS A 126 5.37 -5.46 -3.55
CA CYS A 126 6.07 -5.57 -4.83
C CYS A 126 6.18 -4.21 -5.54
N ILE A 127 5.13 -3.39 -5.48
CA ILE A 127 5.14 -2.04 -6.05
C ILE A 127 6.11 -1.12 -5.30
N LEU A 128 6.16 -1.19 -3.97
CA LEU A 128 7.13 -0.42 -3.19
C LEU A 128 8.56 -0.79 -3.52
N ALA A 129 8.84 -2.09 -3.66
CA ALA A 129 10.14 -2.58 -4.10
C ALA A 129 10.53 -2.03 -5.48
N TYR A 130 9.58 -1.95 -6.41
CA TYR A 130 9.79 -1.29 -7.72
C TYR A 130 9.98 0.23 -7.58
N CYS A 131 9.11 0.93 -6.85
CA CYS A 131 9.12 2.39 -6.73
C CYS A 131 10.39 2.92 -6.07
N PHE A 132 10.92 2.22 -5.08
CA PHE A 132 12.08 2.64 -4.29
C PHE A 132 13.37 1.89 -4.62
N ALA A 133 13.39 1.12 -5.72
CA ALA A 133 14.62 0.56 -6.26
C ALA A 133 15.59 1.68 -6.70
N GLU A 134 16.88 1.45 -6.53
CA GLU A 134 17.94 2.35 -6.99
C GLU A 134 18.11 2.33 -8.51
N GLN A 135 17.71 1.24 -9.16
CA GLN A 135 17.79 1.06 -10.60
C GLN A 135 16.77 1.94 -11.33
N PRO A 136 16.97 2.23 -12.63
CA PRO A 136 15.95 2.90 -13.43
C PRO A 136 14.68 2.06 -13.55
N GLN A 137 13.56 2.77 -13.57
CA GLN A 137 12.22 2.18 -13.55
C GLN A 137 11.92 1.54 -14.91
N ASP A 138 11.84 0.21 -14.91
CA ASP A 138 11.56 -0.60 -16.10
C ASP A 138 10.06 -0.60 -16.42
N ALA A 139 9.73 -0.19 -17.65
CA ALA A 139 8.37 -0.18 -18.17
C ALA A 139 7.73 -1.58 -18.20
N VAL A 140 8.51 -2.64 -18.46
CA VAL A 140 7.98 -4.01 -18.49
C VAL A 140 7.54 -4.44 -17.09
N VAL A 141 8.36 -4.17 -16.08
CA VAL A 141 8.04 -4.45 -14.67
C VAL A 141 6.84 -3.62 -14.22
N TRP A 142 6.79 -2.33 -14.60
CA TRP A 142 5.66 -1.46 -14.32
C TRP A 142 4.35 -2.02 -14.88
N HIS A 143 4.34 -2.42 -16.15
CA HIS A 143 3.15 -2.98 -16.81
C HIS A 143 2.66 -4.26 -16.13
N GLY A 144 3.59 -5.16 -15.75
CA GLY A 144 3.22 -6.39 -15.02
C GLY A 144 2.63 -6.10 -13.63
N LEU A 145 3.07 -5.05 -12.94
CA LEU A 145 2.49 -4.64 -11.66
C LEU A 145 1.12 -3.98 -11.84
N ASP A 146 0.96 -3.13 -12.87
CA ASP A 146 -0.31 -2.50 -13.21
C ASP A 146 -1.39 -3.52 -13.59
N GLU A 147 -1.00 -4.55 -14.36
CA GLU A 147 -1.87 -5.67 -14.71
C GLU A 147 -2.34 -6.43 -13.46
N LYS A 148 -1.43 -6.73 -12.52
CA LYS A 148 -1.77 -7.42 -11.25
C LYS A 148 -2.79 -6.63 -10.42
N ILE A 149 -2.62 -5.31 -10.28
CA ILE A 149 -3.59 -4.46 -9.55
C ILE A 149 -4.92 -4.41 -10.29
N THR A 150 -4.87 -4.22 -11.61
CA THR A 150 -6.07 -4.12 -12.44
C THR A 150 -6.88 -5.42 -12.39
N GLN A 151 -6.20 -6.56 -12.47
CA GLN A 151 -6.80 -7.88 -12.29
C GLN A 151 -7.43 -8.02 -10.90
N TRP A 152 -6.70 -7.68 -9.82
CA TRP A 152 -7.27 -7.72 -8.47
C TRP A 152 -8.54 -6.87 -8.36
N GLY A 153 -8.53 -5.65 -8.90
CA GLY A 153 -9.69 -4.75 -8.86
C GLY A 153 -10.90 -5.26 -9.64
N ARG A 154 -10.69 -6.06 -10.69
CA ARG A 154 -11.75 -6.70 -11.49
C ARG A 154 -12.29 -7.96 -10.83
N GLU A 155 -11.42 -8.76 -10.21
CA GLU A 155 -11.77 -10.06 -9.65
C GLU A 155 -12.22 -10.01 -8.19
N LYS A 156 -11.96 -8.91 -7.46
CA LYS A 156 -12.33 -8.79 -6.05
C LYS A 156 -13.82 -9.13 -5.84
N PRO A 157 -14.20 -9.80 -4.75
CA PRO A 157 -15.59 -10.08 -4.46
C PRO A 157 -16.40 -8.79 -4.27
N SER A 158 -17.71 -8.85 -4.51
CA SER A 158 -18.63 -7.72 -4.29
C SER A 158 -18.77 -7.33 -2.81
N THR A 159 -18.28 -8.16 -1.87
CA THR A 159 -18.19 -7.82 -0.44
C THR A 159 -17.33 -6.58 -0.18
N PHE A 160 -16.38 -6.28 -1.08
CA PHE A 160 -15.54 -5.08 -1.05
C PHE A 160 -16.25 -3.82 -1.55
N ASP A 161 -17.49 -3.93 -2.05
CA ASP A 161 -18.24 -2.76 -2.50
C ASP A 161 -18.80 -1.99 -1.29
N PRO A 162 -18.84 -0.64 -1.34
CA PRO A 162 -19.37 0.16 -0.24
C PRO A 162 -20.84 -0.17 0.07
N ILE A 163 -21.16 -0.30 1.36
CA ILE A 163 -22.57 -0.35 1.82
C ILE A 163 -23.21 1.04 1.88
N TYR A 164 -22.36 2.07 1.92
CA TYR A 164 -22.76 3.46 1.89
C TYR A 164 -21.71 4.28 1.18
N PHE A 165 -22.17 5.17 0.31
CA PHE A 165 -21.34 6.13 -0.40
C PHE A 165 -22.03 7.49 -0.38
N ARG A 166 -21.29 8.52 0.01
CA ARG A 166 -21.70 9.92 -0.10
C ARG A 166 -20.59 10.68 -0.81
N GLU A 167 -20.97 11.41 -1.85
CA GLU A 167 -20.06 12.28 -2.60
C GLU A 167 -19.51 13.42 -1.72
N PRO A 168 -18.32 13.95 -2.06
CA PRO A 168 -17.83 15.20 -1.51
C PRO A 168 -18.88 16.32 -1.63
N SER A 169 -19.00 17.12 -0.57
CA SER A 169 -19.73 18.38 -0.57
C SER A 169 -18.81 19.48 -0.06
N PRO A 170 -18.05 20.16 -0.94
CA PRO A 170 -17.20 21.29 -0.56
C PRO A 170 -17.99 22.41 0.12
N GLU A 171 -19.24 22.64 -0.32
CA GLU A 171 -20.17 23.61 0.27
C GLU A 171 -20.53 23.27 1.73
N GLY A 172 -20.63 21.99 2.06
CA GLY A 172 -20.84 21.48 3.42
C GLY A 172 -19.55 21.26 4.22
N GLY A 173 -18.39 21.65 3.70
CA GLY A 173 -17.08 21.40 4.33
C GLY A 173 -16.61 19.93 4.28
N CYS A 174 -17.26 19.09 3.47
CA CYS A 174 -16.94 17.70 3.25
C CYS A 174 -16.14 17.54 1.95
N PHE A 175 -14.82 17.67 2.00
CA PHE A 175 -13.97 17.64 0.81
C PHE A 175 -13.66 16.23 0.26
N PHE A 176 -14.25 15.18 0.83
CA PHE A 176 -13.99 13.77 0.48
C PHE A 176 -15.27 12.97 0.42
N PRO A 177 -15.26 11.88 -0.37
CA PRO A 177 -16.33 10.92 -0.29
C PRO A 177 -16.31 10.26 1.09
N GLU A 178 -17.48 10.03 1.64
CA GLU A 178 -17.66 9.18 2.80
C GLU A 178 -18.04 7.79 2.31
N ILE A 179 -17.22 6.81 2.67
CA ILE A 179 -17.33 5.43 2.21
C ILE A 179 -17.40 4.52 3.43
N TRP A 180 -18.49 3.76 3.54
CA TRP A 180 -18.62 2.75 4.59
C TRP A 180 -18.53 1.36 3.99
N LEU A 181 -17.77 0.51 4.64
CA LEU A 181 -17.49 -0.86 4.22
C LEU A 181 -17.89 -1.79 5.36
N SER A 182 -18.33 -3.01 5.00
CA SER A 182 -18.90 -3.95 5.97
C SER A 182 -17.90 -4.56 6.95
N ASP A 183 -16.61 -4.59 6.61
CA ASP A 183 -15.58 -5.30 7.36
C ASP A 183 -14.21 -4.59 7.27
N PRO A 184 -13.36 -4.63 8.32
CA PRO A 184 -11.98 -4.12 8.28
C PRO A 184 -11.11 -4.67 7.14
N TRP A 185 -11.34 -5.90 6.69
CA TRP A 185 -10.63 -6.49 5.55
C TRP A 185 -10.96 -5.78 4.25
N HIS A 186 -12.21 -5.35 4.06
CA HIS A 186 -12.61 -4.54 2.91
C HIS A 186 -11.92 -3.18 2.93
N ALA A 187 -11.90 -2.52 4.09
CA ALA A 187 -11.21 -1.24 4.25
C ALA A 187 -9.71 -1.37 3.97
N THR A 188 -9.07 -2.40 4.52
CA THR A 188 -7.66 -2.73 4.24
C THR A 188 -7.46 -2.92 2.75
N GLY A 189 -8.22 -3.81 2.11
CA GLY A 189 -8.03 -4.11 0.70
C GLY A 189 -8.18 -2.88 -0.20
N MET A 190 -9.22 -2.07 0.03
CA MET A 190 -9.45 -0.85 -0.75
C MET A 190 -8.37 0.22 -0.51
N GLN A 191 -7.89 0.39 0.73
CA GLN A 191 -6.79 1.31 1.03
C GLN A 191 -5.51 0.92 0.27
N TYR A 192 -5.09 -0.35 0.37
CA TYR A 192 -3.89 -0.85 -0.31
C TYR A 192 -4.03 -0.82 -1.84
N TYR A 193 -5.23 -1.09 -2.36
CA TYR A 193 -5.54 -0.94 -3.79
C TYR A 193 -5.30 0.48 -4.28
N HIS A 194 -5.85 1.48 -3.59
CA HIS A 194 -5.68 2.89 -3.99
C HIS A 194 -4.25 3.40 -3.79
N ILE A 195 -3.57 2.99 -2.70
CA ILE A 195 -2.14 3.27 -2.48
C ILE A 195 -1.31 2.74 -3.66
N SER A 196 -1.54 1.48 -4.04
CA SER A 196 -0.86 0.82 -5.14
C SER A 196 -1.03 1.55 -6.47
N ARG A 197 -2.25 1.98 -6.79
CA ARG A 197 -2.54 2.77 -8.00
C ARG A 197 -1.86 4.14 -7.98
N LEU A 198 -1.87 4.83 -6.85
CA LEU A 198 -1.19 6.10 -6.68
C LEU A 198 0.32 5.97 -6.87
N LEU A 199 0.93 4.93 -6.29
CA LEU A 199 2.36 4.65 -6.44
C LEU A 199 2.73 4.36 -7.90
N LEU A 200 2.01 3.48 -8.58
CA LEU A 200 2.31 3.21 -10.00
C LEU A 200 2.15 4.45 -10.87
N ALA A 201 1.14 5.28 -10.64
CA ALA A 201 0.97 6.52 -11.38
C ALA A 201 2.10 7.52 -11.11
N LEU A 202 2.60 7.59 -9.87
CA LEU A 202 3.74 8.42 -9.47
C LEU A 202 5.07 7.96 -10.09
N TYR A 203 5.26 6.64 -10.24
CA TYR A 203 6.49 6.01 -10.71
C TYR A 203 6.33 5.41 -12.13
N ASN A 204 5.45 6.00 -12.95
CA ASN A 204 5.22 5.58 -14.32
C ASN A 204 6.42 5.99 -15.22
N PRO A 205 7.16 5.04 -15.81
CA PRO A 205 8.35 5.32 -16.61
C PRO A 205 8.01 5.95 -17.98
N ASN A 206 6.78 5.77 -18.48
CA ASN A 206 6.34 6.33 -19.76
C ASN A 206 6.05 7.84 -19.67
N VAL A 207 5.75 8.34 -18.46
CA VAL A 207 5.50 9.77 -18.23
C VAL A 207 6.80 10.58 -18.18
N ALA A 208 7.95 9.95 -17.91
CA ALA A 208 9.25 10.62 -17.81
C ALA A 208 9.85 11.08 -19.16
N ARG A 209 9.28 10.69 -20.30
CA ARG A 209 9.82 10.97 -21.64
C ARG A 209 9.12 12.11 -22.41
N ALA A 210 8.03 12.67 -21.89
CA ALA A 210 7.34 13.78 -22.53
C ALA A 210 7.96 15.13 -22.11
N SER A 211 8.66 15.74 -23.08
CA SER A 211 9.38 17.03 -23.14
C SER A 211 9.00 18.20 -22.21
N ALA A 212 10.01 19.05 -21.96
CA ALA A 212 9.98 20.35 -21.28
C ALA A 212 8.70 21.17 -21.56
N GLY A 213 7.92 21.43 -20.50
CA GLY A 213 6.67 22.20 -20.57
C GLY A 213 5.58 21.74 -19.58
N LEU A 214 5.70 20.51 -19.06
CA LEU A 214 4.73 19.91 -18.13
C LEU A 214 5.20 19.89 -16.65
N ASP A 215 6.27 20.60 -16.31
CA ASP A 215 6.88 20.54 -14.98
C ASP A 215 5.96 21.04 -13.85
N TYR A 216 5.17 22.08 -14.09
CA TYR A 216 4.22 22.60 -13.11
C TYR A 216 3.01 21.67 -12.88
N PRO A 217 2.25 21.23 -13.91
CA PRO A 217 1.20 20.23 -13.75
C PRO A 217 1.70 18.93 -13.09
N ARG A 218 2.93 18.51 -13.44
CA ARG A 218 3.59 17.33 -12.85
C ARG A 218 3.93 17.53 -11.38
N ALA A 219 4.55 18.64 -11.01
CA ALA A 219 4.91 18.93 -9.63
C ALA A 219 3.65 19.05 -8.75
N HIS A 220 2.60 19.69 -9.27
CA HIS A 220 1.31 19.80 -8.63
C HIS A 220 0.65 18.41 -8.44
N TRP A 221 0.61 17.59 -9.48
CA TRP A 221 0.15 16.20 -9.41
C TRP A 221 0.94 15.37 -8.39
N GLN A 222 2.27 15.44 -8.42
CA GLN A 222 3.11 14.70 -7.49
C GLN A 222 2.88 15.13 -6.04
N MET A 223 2.70 16.43 -5.81
CA MET A 223 2.35 16.96 -4.50
C MET A 223 0.98 16.45 -4.03
N GLN A 224 -0.02 16.44 -4.90
CA GLN A 224 -1.36 15.93 -4.60
C GLN A 224 -1.37 14.43 -4.34
N ALA A 225 -0.71 13.62 -5.18
CA ALA A 225 -0.63 12.18 -4.99
C ALA A 225 0.17 11.82 -3.73
N ARG A 226 1.24 12.56 -3.39
CA ARG A 226 1.93 12.43 -2.09
C ARG A 226 1.03 12.81 -0.93
N SER A 227 0.23 13.85 -1.07
CA SER A 227 -0.75 14.25 -0.07
C SER A 227 -1.79 13.15 0.15
N ALA A 228 -2.41 12.64 -0.92
CA ALA A 228 -3.35 11.52 -0.88
C ALA A 228 -2.74 10.27 -0.23
N LEU A 229 -1.49 9.94 -0.57
CA LEU A 229 -0.73 8.85 0.04
C LEU A 229 -0.59 9.05 1.56
N CYS A 230 -0.27 10.26 2.02
CA CYS A 230 -0.21 10.60 3.43
C CYS A 230 -1.56 10.42 4.16
N TYR A 231 -2.69 10.69 3.51
CA TYR A 231 -4.02 10.47 4.12
C TYR A 231 -4.40 9.00 4.16
N THR A 232 -4.13 8.24 3.11
CA THR A 232 -4.31 6.77 3.12
C THR A 232 -3.44 6.11 4.18
N MET A 233 -2.22 6.62 4.42
CA MET A 233 -1.35 6.17 5.50
C MET A 233 -1.89 6.48 6.90
N ARG A 234 -2.57 7.63 7.10
CA ARG A 234 -3.24 7.92 8.39
C ARG A 234 -4.40 6.96 8.68
N GLY A 235 -5.07 6.47 7.63
CA GLY A 235 -6.10 5.42 7.74
C GLY A 235 -5.55 4.06 8.20
N LEU A 236 -4.32 3.71 7.79
CA LEU A 236 -3.63 2.48 8.21
C LEU A 236 -3.28 2.46 9.70
N VAL A 237 -2.97 3.63 10.29
CA VAL A 237 -2.62 3.77 11.71
C VAL A 237 -3.86 3.69 12.62
N ALA A 238 -5.04 4.09 12.12
CA ALA A 238 -6.28 4.19 12.90
C ALA A 238 -7.07 2.87 13.03
N GLN A 239 -6.63 1.75 12.44
CA GLN A 239 -7.32 0.45 12.48
C GLN A 239 -7.42 -0.21 13.88
N GLY A 240 -7.02 0.48 14.95
CA GLY A 240 -7.03 -0.03 16.32
C GLY A 240 -8.33 0.19 17.11
N ASP A 241 -9.15 1.20 16.79
CA ASP A 241 -10.37 1.50 17.54
C ASP A 241 -11.46 2.08 16.62
N LEU A 242 -12.62 1.41 16.56
CA LEU A 242 -13.90 1.92 16.05
C LEU A 242 -13.79 2.95 14.89
N VAL A 243 -13.41 2.49 13.71
CA VAL A 243 -13.24 3.37 12.56
C VAL A 243 -14.60 3.70 11.93
N ILE A 244 -15.23 4.77 12.42
CA ILE A 244 -16.08 5.62 11.60
C ILE A 244 -15.13 6.36 10.64
N ASN A 245 -15.05 5.88 9.39
CA ASN A 245 -14.17 6.40 8.34
C ASN A 245 -14.51 7.85 7.98
N SER A 246 -14.01 8.82 8.75
CA SER A 246 -14.00 10.23 8.40
C SER A 246 -12.59 10.60 7.93
N ILE A 247 -12.27 10.34 6.67
CA ILE A 247 -11.09 10.89 6.01
C ILE A 247 -11.40 12.37 5.73
N ARG A 248 -10.97 13.28 6.62
CA ARG A 248 -11.10 14.73 6.43
C ARG A 248 -9.76 15.37 6.04
N ARG A 249 -9.78 16.06 4.88
CA ARG A 249 -8.83 17.03 4.26
C ARG A 249 -7.89 16.53 3.15
N CYS A 250 -7.87 17.28 2.03
CA CYS A 250 -7.27 17.13 0.66
C CYS A 250 -8.15 16.74 -0.58
N GLU A 251 -8.47 17.74 -1.39
CA GLU A 251 -9.14 17.67 -2.71
C GLU A 251 -8.80 16.44 -3.59
N PHE A 252 -9.78 15.53 -3.75
CA PHE A 252 -9.66 14.27 -4.52
C PHE A 252 -10.36 14.33 -5.90
N GLU A 253 -11.21 15.31 -6.19
CA GLU A 253 -12.15 15.25 -7.33
C GLU A 253 -11.61 15.72 -8.70
N LYS A 254 -10.44 16.35 -8.77
CA LYS A 254 -9.79 16.58 -10.08
C LYS A 254 -9.05 15.33 -10.60
N PHE A 255 -8.95 14.26 -9.80
CA PHE A 255 -8.13 13.08 -10.07
C PHE A 255 -8.79 12.07 -11.03
N TRP A 256 -10.11 11.87 -10.95
CA TRP A 256 -10.81 10.84 -11.74
C TRP A 256 -11.45 11.36 -13.03
N ALA A 257 -11.88 12.63 -13.06
CA ALA A 257 -12.54 13.22 -14.22
C ALA A 257 -11.58 13.49 -15.41
N GLY A 258 -10.26 13.40 -15.22
CA GLY A 258 -9.24 13.67 -16.26
C GLY A 258 -8.40 12.46 -16.69
N ALA A 259 -8.67 11.26 -16.17
CA ALA A 259 -7.85 10.06 -16.42
C ALA A 259 -8.53 8.98 -17.31
N VAL A 260 -9.61 9.36 -17.99
CA VAL A 260 -10.29 8.62 -19.07
C VAL A 260 -10.31 9.61 -20.24
N GLU A 261 -9.55 9.51 -21.34
CA GLU A 261 -9.15 8.39 -22.19
C GLU A 261 -7.72 8.60 -22.79
N PRO A 262 -6.94 7.54 -23.09
CA PRO A 262 -5.68 7.64 -23.85
C PRO A 262 -5.85 7.82 -25.38
N THR A 263 -7.06 7.99 -25.90
CA THR A 263 -7.35 7.88 -27.35
C THR A 263 -7.54 9.21 -28.09
N SER A 264 -7.60 10.36 -27.41
CA SER A 264 -7.88 11.65 -28.07
C SER A 264 -6.65 12.46 -28.51
N TYR A 265 -5.43 11.92 -28.39
CA TYR A 265 -4.19 12.62 -28.76
C TYR A 265 -3.64 12.30 -30.16
N PHE A 266 -4.34 11.49 -30.97
CA PHE A 266 -4.09 11.43 -32.41
C PHE A 266 -5.00 12.43 -33.10
N GLY A 267 -4.44 13.60 -33.43
CA GLY A 267 -5.14 14.70 -34.06
C GLY A 267 -5.81 14.29 -35.36
N GLU A 268 -7.00 14.87 -35.57
CA GLU A 268 -7.61 15.00 -36.88
C GLU A 268 -6.58 15.60 -37.85
N VAL A 269 -6.35 14.87 -38.93
CA VAL A 269 -5.59 15.38 -40.09
C VAL A 269 -6.38 16.57 -40.63
N PRO A 270 -5.78 17.75 -40.80
CA PRO A 270 -6.47 18.86 -41.45
C PRO A 270 -6.72 18.48 -42.90
N GLU A 271 -8.00 18.45 -43.32
CA GLU A 271 -8.38 18.45 -44.73
C GLU A 271 -7.84 19.74 -45.36
N SER A 272 -6.67 19.62 -45.98
CA SER A 272 -6.16 20.61 -46.91
C SER A 272 -7.00 20.56 -48.19
N GLY A 273 -7.35 21.75 -48.66
CA GLY A 273 -8.35 21.98 -49.69
C GLY A 273 -8.17 21.20 -50.99
N ARG A 274 -9.30 20.79 -51.54
CA ARG A 274 -9.47 20.62 -52.99
C ARG A 274 -10.36 21.74 -53.50
N GLU A 275 -9.73 22.71 -54.15
CA GLU A 275 -10.40 23.56 -55.11
C GLU A 275 -10.12 23.06 -56.54
N THR A 276 -11.19 23.01 -57.33
CA THR A 276 -11.31 23.04 -58.81
C THR A 276 -11.17 21.75 -59.66
N GLY A 277 -12.22 21.49 -60.45
CA GLY A 277 -12.09 20.87 -61.78
C GLY A 277 -13.30 20.10 -62.36
N GLY A 278 -14.23 20.78 -63.06
CA GLY A 278 -15.16 20.23 -64.08
C GLY A 278 -16.56 19.85 -63.57
N GLU A 279 -17.69 20.28 -64.14
CA GLU A 279 -18.04 20.98 -65.39
C GLU A 279 -19.01 22.14 -65.14
#